data_AF-A0A2N9VQB9-F1
#
_entry.id   AF-A0A2N9VQB9-F1
#
_cell.length_a   1.000
_cell.length_b   1.000
_cell.length_c   1.000
_cell.angle_alpha   90.00
_cell.angle_beta   90.00
_cell.angle_gamma   90.00
#
_symmetry.space_group_name_H-M   'P 1'
#
loop_
_entity.id
_entity.type
_entity.pdbx_description
1 polymer ?
#
loop_
_entity_poly.entity_id
_entity_poly.type
_entity_poly.pdbx_seq_one_letter_code
_entity_poly.pdbx_strand_id
1 'polypeptide(L)'
;MAAHQAEPFDIYVHWLHDGKLGFGVVHSSAVYDGVVPAIGDILAVKWNDDGEDDVPPPHDACQVVERYNVDNDRGIFWHIVLKSVELPPDRAEALGLVREEGSTALR
;
A
#
# COMPACT_ATOMS: atom_id res chain seq x y z
N MET A 1 -16.01 13.37 -26.49
CA MET A 1 -14.96 14.11 -25.74
C MET A 1 -14.04 13.06 -25.16
N ALA A 2 -12.79 12.98 -25.63
CA ALA A 2 -11.82 12.07 -25.05
C ALA A 2 -11.44 12.63 -23.67
N ALA A 3 -11.65 11.85 -22.60
CA ALA A 3 -11.13 12.20 -21.29
C ALA A 3 -9.60 12.22 -21.43
N HIS A 4 -8.99 13.40 -21.27
CA HIS A 4 -7.55 13.49 -21.07
C HIS A 4 -7.28 12.79 -19.74
N GLN A 5 -6.78 11.55 -19.77
CA GLN A 5 -6.19 10.97 -18.57
C GLN A 5 -5.01 11.86 -18.20
N ALA A 6 -5.03 12.40 -16.98
CA ALA A 6 -3.89 13.12 -16.45
C ALA A 6 -2.66 12.21 -16.52
N GLU A 7 -1.49 12.77 -16.83
CA GLU A 7 -0.26 12.00 -16.81
C GLU A 7 -0.05 11.38 -15.42
N PRO A 8 0.41 10.11 -15.36
CA PRO A 8 0.70 9.48 -14.08
C PRO A 8 1.75 10.28 -13.32
N PHE A 9 1.60 10.33 -12.00
CA PHE A 9 2.50 11.05 -11.09
C PHE A 9 2.93 10.13 -9.95
N ASP A 10 4.05 10.45 -9.32
CA ASP A 10 4.62 9.62 -8.26
C ASP A 10 3.93 9.86 -6.92
N ILE A 11 3.68 8.74 -6.23
CA ILE A 11 3.17 8.68 -4.86
C ILE A 11 4.19 7.92 -4.04
N TYR A 12 4.87 8.64 -3.14
CA TYR A 12 5.74 8.08 -2.13
C TYR A 12 4.88 7.54 -1.00
N VAL A 13 5.15 6.30 -0.59
CA VAL A 13 4.39 5.59 0.44
C VAL A 13 5.37 5.13 1.50
N HIS A 14 5.13 5.49 2.76
CA HIS A 14 5.92 5.00 3.90
C HIS A 14 5.01 4.39 4.96
N TRP A 15 5.52 3.38 5.68
CA TRP A 15 4.82 2.80 6.80
C TRP A 15 5.22 3.48 8.10
N LEU A 16 4.26 3.70 8.99
CA LEU A 16 4.44 4.25 10.33
C LEU A 16 4.47 3.10 11.34
N HIS A 17 5.59 2.96 12.03
CA HIS A 17 5.79 2.00 13.12
C HIS A 17 6.23 2.76 14.37
N ASP A 18 5.44 2.67 15.43
CA ASP A 18 5.73 3.29 16.75
C ASP A 18 6.15 4.77 16.66
N GLY A 19 5.46 5.54 15.81
CA GLY A 19 5.70 6.98 15.62
C GLY A 19 6.91 7.30 14.74
N LYS A 20 7.52 6.31 14.09
CA LYS A 20 8.63 6.49 13.15
C LYS A 20 8.26 5.98 11.77
N LEU A 21 8.73 6.67 10.73
CA LEU A 21 8.64 6.18 9.37
C LEU A 21 9.63 5.04 9.17
N GLY A 22 9.13 3.90 8.70
CA GLY A 22 9.90 2.76 8.25
C GLY A 22 10.32 2.89 6.79
N PHE A 23 10.47 1.76 6.12
CA PHE A 23 10.77 1.68 4.70
C PHE A 23 9.69 2.40 3.86
N GLY A 24 10.08 2.90 2.70
CA GLY A 24 9.18 3.57 1.77
C GLY A 24 9.37 3.09 0.34
N VAL A 25 8.28 3.06 -0.40
CA VAL A 25 8.22 2.70 -1.82
C VAL A 25 7.66 3.86 -2.62
N VAL A 26 7.94 3.87 -3.92
CA VAL A 26 7.33 4.80 -4.87
C VAL A 26 6.38 4.01 -5.75
N HIS A 27 5.13 4.45 -5.81
CA HIS A 27 4.13 3.95 -6.73
C HIS A 27 3.75 5.02 -7.73
N SER A 28 3.46 4.61 -8.96
CA SER A 28 2.73 5.48 -9.89
C SER A 28 1.28 5.63 -9.42
N SER A 29 0.69 6.81 -9.60
CA SER A 29 -0.73 7.05 -9.34
C SER A 29 -1.66 6.11 -10.11
N ALA A 30 -1.19 5.48 -11.20
CA ALA A 30 -1.93 4.44 -11.92
C ALA A 30 -2.26 3.21 -11.05
N VAL A 31 -1.47 2.92 -10.01
CA VAL A 31 -1.76 1.86 -9.01
C VAL A 31 -3.04 2.16 -8.23
N TYR A 32 -3.39 3.44 -8.12
CA TYR A 32 -4.54 3.95 -7.39
C TYR A 32 -5.54 4.62 -8.34
N ASP A 33 -5.72 4.08 -9.55
CA ASP A 33 -6.67 4.60 -10.55
C ASP A 33 -6.48 6.09 -10.89
N GLY A 34 -5.25 6.59 -10.79
CA GLY A 34 -4.90 7.99 -11.06
C GLY A 34 -5.28 8.95 -9.92
N VAL A 35 -5.74 8.46 -8.78
CA VAL A 35 -6.08 9.28 -7.60
C VAL A 35 -5.05 9.14 -6.49
N VAL A 36 -5.03 10.10 -5.57
CA VAL A 36 -4.23 10.03 -4.35
C VAL A 36 -5.13 9.50 -3.23
N PRO A 37 -4.78 8.38 -2.58
CA PRO A 37 -5.51 7.88 -1.42
C PRO A 37 -5.75 8.98 -0.37
N ALA A 38 -6.95 9.06 0.17
CA ALA A 38 -7.33 10.01 1.19
C ALA A 38 -7.01 9.51 2.60
N ILE A 39 -6.84 10.43 3.56
CA ILE A 39 -6.68 10.06 4.97
C ILE A 39 -7.93 9.30 5.42
N GLY A 40 -7.72 8.15 6.05
CA GLY A 40 -8.76 7.24 6.49
C GLY A 40 -9.02 6.08 5.53
N ASP A 41 -8.61 6.18 4.26
CA ASP A 41 -8.74 5.10 3.29
C ASP A 41 -7.97 3.86 3.75
N ILE A 42 -8.57 2.69 3.52
CA ILE A 42 -7.95 1.39 3.79
C ILE A 42 -7.47 0.79 2.48
N LEU A 43 -6.18 0.48 2.41
CA LEU A 43 -5.50 -0.07 1.26
C LEU A 43 -5.00 -1.47 1.58
N ALA A 44 -5.22 -2.43 0.68
CA ALA A 44 -4.54 -3.71 0.71
C ALA A 44 -3.25 -3.58 -0.10
N VAL A 45 -2.11 -3.50 0.59
CA VAL A 45 -0.81 -3.26 -0.04
C VAL A 45 -0.04 -4.58 -0.11
N LYS A 46 0.34 -4.97 -1.32
CA LYS A 46 1.24 -6.09 -1.55
C LYS A 46 2.67 -5.61 -1.34
N TRP A 47 3.36 -6.16 -0.35
CA TRP A 47 4.83 -6.06 -0.34
C TRP A 47 5.35 -7.07 -1.35
N ASN A 48 6.26 -6.69 -2.26
CA ASN A 48 7.04 -7.72 -2.94
C ASN A 48 8.17 -8.08 -2.00
N ASP A 49 8.18 -9.33 -1.51
CA ASP A 49 9.35 -9.86 -0.81
C ASP A 49 10.44 -10.18 -1.84
N ASP A 50 11.69 -9.93 -1.48
CA ASP A 50 12.86 -9.88 -2.35
C ASP A 50 13.34 -11.27 -2.82
N GLY A 51 12.44 -12.09 -3.40
CA GLY A 51 12.82 -13.26 -4.19
C GLY A 51 12.57 -14.64 -3.57
N GLU A 52 11.58 -14.81 -2.69
CA GLU A 52 11.00 -16.15 -2.44
C GLU A 52 9.87 -16.41 -3.45
N ASP A 53 10.23 -16.93 -4.62
CA ASP A 53 9.31 -17.23 -5.74
C ASP A 53 8.16 -18.21 -5.37
N ASP A 54 8.25 -18.89 -4.21
CA ASP A 54 7.28 -19.90 -3.75
C ASP A 54 6.35 -19.40 -2.63
N VAL A 55 6.55 -18.20 -2.07
CA VAL A 55 5.67 -17.64 -1.04
C VAL A 55 4.91 -16.45 -1.64
N PRO A 56 3.57 -16.52 -1.77
CA PRO A 56 2.79 -15.36 -2.20
C PRO A 56 3.09 -14.21 -1.24
N PRO A 57 3.49 -13.04 -1.75
CA PRO A 57 4.02 -12.01 -0.89
C PRO A 57 2.98 -11.56 0.14
N PRO A 58 3.38 -11.28 1.39
CA PRO A 58 2.43 -10.88 2.42
C PRO A 58 1.72 -9.60 1.97
N HIS A 59 0.40 -9.67 1.97
CA HIS A 59 -0.44 -8.52 1.74
C HIS A 59 -0.87 -7.97 3.10
N ASP A 60 -0.57 -6.70 3.34
CA ASP A 60 -0.97 -6.02 4.57
C ASP A 60 -2.12 -5.06 4.29
N ALA A 61 -3.08 -5.02 5.22
CA ALA A 61 -4.09 -3.98 5.24
C ALA A 61 -3.55 -2.76 6.00
N CYS A 62 -3.62 -1.60 5.36
CA CYS A 62 -3.08 -0.37 5.89
C CYS A 62 -4.10 0.77 5.79
N GLN A 63 -4.16 1.63 6.79
CA GLN A 63 -4.88 2.89 6.72
C GLN A 63 -3.94 4.03 6.35
N VAL A 64 -4.38 4.92 5.46
CA VAL A 64 -3.71 6.21 5.23
C VAL A 64 -3.93 7.10 6.44
N VAL A 65 -2.86 7.41 7.16
CA VAL A 65 -2.93 8.24 8.38
C VAL A 65 -2.44 9.67 8.13
N GLU A 66 -1.59 9.88 7.13
CA GLU A 66 -1.11 11.20 6.74
C GLU A 66 -1.00 11.30 5.21
N ARG A 67 -1.15 12.52 4.70
CA ARG A 67 -1.05 12.83 3.27
C ARG A 67 -0.51 14.24 3.06
N TYR A 68 0.52 14.35 2.23
CA TYR A 68 1.21 15.59 1.94
C TYR A 68 1.35 15.77 0.43
N ASN A 69 1.10 16.99 -0.06
CA ASN A 69 1.61 17.44 -1.35
C ASN A 69 2.96 18.10 -1.08
N VAL A 70 4.03 17.52 -1.62
CA VAL A 70 5.39 17.98 -1.37
C VAL A 70 5.89 18.67 -2.63
N ASP A 71 6.33 19.91 -2.48
CA ASP A 71 7.00 20.70 -3.51
C ASP A 71 8.38 21.09 -2.97
N ASN A 72 9.44 20.50 -3.54
CA ASN A 72 10.82 20.76 -3.16
C ASN A 72 11.78 20.60 -4.35
N ASP A 73 13.09 20.66 -4.09
CA ASP A 73 14.13 20.57 -5.13
C ASP A 73 14.11 19.26 -5.95
N ARG A 74 13.37 18.23 -5.52
CA ARG A 74 13.15 16.98 -6.25
C ARG A 74 11.92 17.00 -7.15
N GLY A 75 11.12 18.08 -7.09
CA GLY A 75 9.88 18.25 -7.84
C GLY A 75 8.63 18.19 -6.95
N ILE A 76 7.48 18.08 -7.62
CA ILE A 76 6.16 18.00 -6.98
C ILE A 76 5.72 16.55 -6.96
N PHE A 77 5.44 16.00 -5.77
CA PHE A 77 4.93 14.64 -5.61
C PHE A 77 3.98 14.53 -4.42
N TRP A 78 3.24 13.42 -4.36
CA TRP A 78 2.43 13.09 -3.19
C TRP A 78 3.20 12.15 -2.26
N HIS A 79 3.10 12.39 -0.96
CA HIS A 79 3.62 11.50 0.07
C HIS A 79 2.48 11.09 0.98
N ILE A 80 2.23 9.80 1.09
CA ILE A 80 1.27 9.23 2.03
C ILE A 80 1.98 8.37 3.07
N VAL A 81 1.45 8.40 4.28
CA VAL A 81 1.93 7.59 5.40
C VAL A 81 0.83 6.60 5.76
N LEU A 82 1.23 5.34 5.83
CA LEU A 82 0.36 4.20 6.09
C LEU A 82 0.60 3.67 7.50
N LYS A 83 -0.46 3.20 8.15
CA LYS A 83 -0.37 2.43 9.39
C LYS A 83 -1.06 1.09 9.19
N SER A 84 -0.39 -0.01 9.54
CA SER A 84 -1.00 -1.34 9.49
C SER A 84 -2.26 -1.38 10.37
N VAL A 85 -3.31 -2.02 9.86
CA VAL A 85 -4.57 -2.20 10.56
C VAL A 85 -4.98 -3.66 10.50
N GLU A 86 -5.63 -4.12 11.56
CA GLU A 86 -6.31 -5.41 11.53
C GLU A 86 -7.63 -5.25 10.79
N LEU A 87 -7.88 -6.14 9.82
CA LEU A 87 -9.18 -6.24 9.19
C LEU A 87 -10.04 -7.27 9.92
N PRO A 88 -11.37 -7.05 9.96
CA PRO A 88 -12.33 -8.11 10.22
C PRO A 88 -12.05 -9.35 9.35
N PRO A 89 -12.18 -10.59 9.88
CA PRO A 89 -11.84 -11.81 9.16
C PRO A 89 -12.54 -11.97 7.80
N ASP A 90 -13.81 -11.61 7.71
CA ASP A 90 -14.60 -11.64 6.47
C ASP A 90 -14.03 -10.74 5.37
N ARG A 91 -13.52 -9.55 5.76
CA ARG A 91 -12.87 -8.62 4.82
C ARG A 91 -11.47 -9.08 4.43
N ALA A 92 -10.72 -9.62 5.39
CA ALA A 92 -9.43 -10.23 5.10
C ALA A 92 -9.59 -11.40 4.11
N GLU A 93 -10.60 -12.24 4.29
CA GLU A 93 -10.91 -13.36 3.40
C GLU A 93 -11.28 -12.89 1.99
N ALA A 94 -12.18 -11.91 1.89
CA ALA A 94 -12.58 -11.33 0.60
C ALA A 94 -11.41 -10.70 -0.19
N LEU A 95 -10.39 -10.22 0.52
CA LEU A 95 -9.17 -9.65 -0.07
C LEU A 95 -8.03 -10.67 -0.23
N GLY A 96 -8.24 -11.95 0.12
CA GLY A 96 -7.22 -13.00 0.03
C GLY A 96 -6.05 -12.81 1.00
N LEU A 97 -6.27 -12.10 2.11
CA LEU A 97 -5.25 -11.76 3.11
C LEU A 97 -5.16 -12.79 4.25
N VAL A 98 -6.09 -13.74 4.30
CA VAL A 98 -6.08 -14.81 5.30
C VAL A 98 -5.05 -15.86 4.88
N ARG A 99 -4.00 -16.02 5.69
CA ARG A 99 -3.16 -17.23 5.61
C ARG A 99 -4.00 -18.41 6.06
N GLU A 100 -4.13 -19.43 5.22
CA GLU A 100 -4.68 -20.71 5.68
C GLU A 100 -3.80 -21.26 6.80
N GLU A 101 -4.22 -21.11 8.06
CA GLU A 101 -3.68 -21.90 9.16
C GLU A 101 -4.13 -23.36 8.97
N GLY A 102 -3.45 -24.07 8.07
CA GLY A 102 -3.82 -25.42 7.67
C GLY A 102 -2.79 -26.19 6.85
N SER A 103 -1.76 -25.54 6.29
CA SER A 103 -0.62 -26.27 5.73
C SER A 103 0.30 -26.70 6.89
N THR A 104 -0.13 -27.80 7.51
CA THR A 104 0.75 -28.64 8.29
C THR A 104 1.83 -29.11 7.33
N ALA A 105 3.03 -28.53 7.41
CA ALA A 105 4.22 -29.17 6.86
C ALA A 105 4.37 -30.51 7.59
N LEU A 106 3.77 -31.55 7.00
CA LEU A 106 4.04 -32.93 7.32
C LEU A 106 5.45 -33.24 6.81
N ARG A 107 6.38 -33.26 7.78
CA ARG A 107 7.75 -33.82 7.74
C ARG A 107 8.82 -33.09 6.94
#